data_AF-A0A1J1LTW1-F1
#
_entry.id   AF-A0A1J1LTW1-F1
#
_cell.length_a   1.000
_cell.length_b   1.000
_cell.length_c   1.000
_cell.angle_alpha   90.00
_cell.angle_beta   90.00
_cell.angle_gamma   90.00
#
_symmetry.space_group_name_H-M   'P 1'
#
loop_
_entity.id
_entity.type
_entity.pdbx_description
1 polymer ?
#
loop_
_entity_poly.entity_id
_entity_poly.type
_entity_poly.pdbx_seq_one_letter_code
_entity_poly.pdbx_strand_id
1 'polypeptide(L)' 'MHGSEGEVGVVTLLSTLTIRKEDAMARKRITLSLDEDLLERIKQAAQKDDRKISNEVERILIKHYPPEQNFAQSVTS' A
#
# COMPACT_ATOMS: atom_id res chain seq x y z
N MET A 1 19.16 38.10 -26.62
CA MET A 1 18.11 37.92 -25.60
C MET A 1 17.16 36.82 -26.08
N HIS A 2 17.28 35.63 -25.49
CA HIS A 2 16.40 34.44 -25.55
C HIS A 2 17.22 33.40 -24.76
N GLY A 3 16.82 32.86 -23.61
CA GLY A 3 15.48 32.53 -23.15
C GLY A 3 15.43 31.00 -23.09
N SER A 4 15.87 30.41 -21.98
CA SER A 4 15.62 29.01 -21.63
C SER A 4 15.78 28.87 -20.12
N GLU A 5 14.74 29.30 -19.41
CA GLU A 5 14.55 28.96 -18.01
C GLU A 5 14.45 27.43 -17.93
N GLY A 6 15.40 26.82 -17.22
CA GLY A 6 15.40 25.38 -17.00
C GLY A 6 14.14 24.98 -16.25
N GLU A 7 13.34 24.15 -16.90
CA GLU A 7 12.17 23.49 -16.32
C GLU A 7 12.60 22.71 -15.07
N VAL A 8 12.28 23.24 -13.89
CA VAL A 8 12.47 22.51 -12.62
C VAL A 8 11.33 21.50 -12.52
N GLY A 9 11.58 20.29 -13.03
CA GLY A 9 10.66 19.17 -12.90
C GLY A 9 10.41 18.87 -11.42
N VAL A 10 9.14 18.93 -11.01
CA VAL A 10 8.71 18.56 -9.65
C VAL A 10 8.92 17.06 -9.47
N VAL A 11 9.94 16.67 -8.69
CA VAL A 11 10.14 15.28 -8.27
C VAL A 11 9.18 15.01 -7.11
N THR A 12 8.01 14.42 -7.41
CA THR A 12 7.11 13.93 -6.37
C THR A 12 7.73 12.67 -5.75
N LEU A 13 8.30 12.81 -4.55
CA LEU A 13 8.83 11.70 -3.76
C LEU A 13 7.67 10.83 -3.27
N LEU A 14 7.38 9.73 -3.96
CA LEU A 14 6.42 8.74 -3.50
C LEU A 14 7.05 7.91 -2.37
N SER A 15 6.44 7.94 -1.19
CA SER A 15 6.87 7.10 -0.07
C SER A 15 6.58 5.63 -0.38
N THR A 16 7.59 4.76 -0.25
CA THR A 16 7.48 3.34 -0.58
C THR A 16 7.22 2.51 0.69
N LEU A 17 6.08 1.81 0.76
CA LEU A 17 5.78 0.87 1.84
C LEU A 17 5.96 -0.57 1.36
N THR A 18 6.85 -1.32 2.02
CA THR A 18 7.04 -2.75 1.79
C THR A 18 6.37 -3.55 2.91
N ILE A 19 5.38 -4.37 2.56
CA ILE A 19 4.69 -5.25 3.51
C ILE A 19 5.24 -6.67 3.37
N ARG A 20 5.66 -7.27 4.49
CA ARG A 20 6.02 -8.69 4.59
C ARG A 20 5.01 -9.40 5.48
N LYS A 21 4.23 -10.34 4.92
CA LYS A 21 3.33 -11.23 5.68
C LYS A 21 4.02 -12.59 5.83
N GLU A 22 4.17 -13.07 7.05
CA GLU A 22 4.65 -14.42 7.35
C GLU A 22 3.45 -15.34 7.47
N ASP A 23 3.10 -15.99 6.37
CA ASP A 23 2.05 -17.02 6.33
C ASP A 23 2.56 -18.22 5.50
N ALA A 24 2.16 -19.43 5.90
CA ALA A 24 2.82 -20.69 5.55
C ALA A 24 2.66 -21.13 4.09
N MET A 25 1.81 -20.48 3.27
CA MET A 25 1.45 -20.96 1.93
C MET A 25 1.98 -20.18 0.71
N ALA A 26 2.58 -18.99 0.86
CA ALA A 26 3.43 -18.33 -0.13
C ALA A 26 3.65 -16.88 0.30
N ARG A 27 4.90 -16.48 0.55
CA ARG A 27 5.25 -15.08 0.87
C ARG A 27 5.07 -14.20 -0.38
N LYS A 28 3.86 -13.70 -0.61
CA LYS A 28 3.61 -12.65 -1.61
C LYS A 28 3.99 -11.30 -1.00
N ARG A 29 5.01 -10.65 -1.57
CA ARG A 29 5.44 -9.30 -1.21
C ARG A 29 4.82 -8.32 -2.20
N ILE A 30 4.12 -7.32 -1.69
CA ILE A 30 3.65 -6.19 -2.49
C ILE A 30 4.33 -4.91 -2.02
N THR A 31 4.63 -4.03 -2.97
CA THR A 31 5.18 -2.71 -2.72
C THR A 31 4.12 -1.69 -3.14
N LEU A 32 3.77 -0.79 -2.22
CA LEU A 32 2.79 0.27 -2.47
C LEU A 32 3.51 1.62 -2.45
N SER A 33 3.29 2.40 -3.50
CA SER A 33 3.66 3.81 -3.55
C SER A 33 2.49 4.62 -3.00
N LEU A 34 2.72 5.35 -1.92
CA LEU A 34 1.73 6.16 -1.24
C LEU A 34 2.26 7.59 -1.10
N ASP A 35 1.35 8.56 -1.12
CA ASP A 35 1.67 9.92 -0.69
C ASP A 35 2.10 9.91 0.78
N GLU A 36 2.97 10.85 1.16
CA GLU A 36 3.52 10.93 2.52
C GLU A 36 2.43 11.12 3.57
N ASP A 37 1.52 12.06 3.35
CA ASP A 37 0.37 12.33 4.23
C ASP A 37 -0.51 11.08 4.43
N LEU A 38 -0.71 10.29 3.36
CA LEU A 38 -1.50 9.07 3.44
C LEU A 38 -0.79 8.00 4.27
N LEU A 39 0.52 7.84 4.08
CA LEU A 39 1.34 6.93 4.88
C LEU A 39 1.34 7.32 6.36
N GLU A 40 1.46 8.62 6.69
CA GLU A 40 1.40 9.10 8.07
C GLU A 40 0.06 8.81 8.74
N ARG A 41 -1.05 9.05 8.03
CA ARG A 41 -2.40 8.74 8.54
C ARG A 41 -2.58 7.25 8.80
N ILE A 42 -2.04 6.38 7.94
CA ILE A 42 -2.08 4.93 8.14
C ILE A 42 -1.23 4.54 9.37
N LYS A 43 -0.05 5.13 9.54
CA LYS A 43 0.81 4.90 10.73
C LYS A 43 0.08 5.27 12.03
N GLN A 44 -0.58 6.43 12.07
CA GLN A 44 -1.34 6.87 13.23
C GLN A 44 -2.53 5.95 13.53
N ALA A 45 -3.28 5.52 12.50
CA ALA A 45 -4.38 4.58 12.67
C ALA A 45 -3.90 3.22 13.21
N ALA A 46 -2.80 2.70 12.66
CA ALA A 46 -2.19 1.46 13.12
C ALA A 46 -1.72 1.57 14.59
N GLN A 47 -1.10 2.68 14.97
CA GLN A 47 -0.65 2.94 16.34
C GLN A 47 -1.82 3.04 17.33
N LYS A 48 -2.90 3.73 16.94
CA LYS A 48 -4.09 3.88 17.79
C LYS A 48 -4.74 2.54 18.14
N ASP A 49 -4.75 1.60 17.21
CA ASP A 49 -5.38 0.29 17.36
C ASP A 49 -4.38 -0.81 17.83
N ASP A 50 -3.14 -0.45 18.18
CA ASP A 50 -2.02 -1.36 18.52
C ASP A 50 -1.77 -2.45 17.46
N ARG A 51 -1.73 -2.04 16.18
CA ARG A 51 -1.56 -2.95 15.03
C ARG A 51 -0.27 -2.65 14.28
N LYS A 52 0.25 -3.69 13.61
CA LYS A 52 1.27 -3.51 12.57
C LYS A 52 0.68 -2.72 11.40
N ILE A 53 1.46 -1.80 10.83
CA ILE A 53 1.08 -1.03 9.63
C ILE A 53 0.60 -1.94 8.49
N SER A 54 1.27 -3.09 8.30
CA SER A 54 0.87 -4.10 7.31
C SER A 54 -0.56 -4.59 7.47
N ASN A 55 -1.00 -4.80 8.71
CA ASN A 55 -2.32 -5.34 9.03
C ASN A 55 -3.38 -4.25 8.86
N GLU A 56 -3.03 -3.00 9.14
CA GLU A 56 -3.91 -1.86 8.90
C GLU A 56 -4.11 -1.63 7.40
N VAL A 57 -3.06 -1.71 6.61
CA VAL A 57 -3.16 -1.65 5.14
C VAL A 57 -4.00 -2.82 4.60
N GLU A 58 -3.78 -4.05 5.07
CA GLU A 58 -4.60 -5.20 4.70
C GLU A 58 -6.09 -4.98 5.04
N ARG A 59 -6.38 -4.46 6.24
CA ARG A 59 -7.75 -4.13 6.66
C ARG A 59 -8.40 -3.10 5.74
N ILE A 60 -7.67 -2.03 5.40
CA ILE A 60 -8.16 -0.98 4.48
C ILE A 60 -8.44 -1.60 3.10
N LEU A 61 -7.51 -2.40 2.58
CA LEU A 61 -7.67 -3.06 1.28
C LEU A 61 -8.88 -3.99 1.26
N ILE A 62 -9.07 -4.84 2.27
CA ILE A 62 -10.24 -5.74 2.36
C ILE A 62 -11.54 -4.95 2.51
N LYS A 63 -11.53 -3.84 3.25
CA LYS A 63 -12.73 -3.02 3.45
C LYS A 63 -13.21 -2.37 2.15
N HIS A 64 -12.29 -1.91 1.30
CA HIS A 64 -12.60 -1.20 0.06
C HIS A 64 -12.70 -2.14 -1.16
N TYR A 65 -11.93 -3.21 -1.15
CA TYR A 65 -11.90 -4.26 -2.15
C TYR A 65 -12.16 -5.59 -1.45
N PRO A 66 -13.40 -5.81 -0.96
CA PRO A 66 -13.73 -7.08 -0.34
C PRO A 66 -13.45 -8.20 -1.36
N PRO A 67 -12.82 -9.31 -0.93
CA PRO A 67 -12.58 -10.41 -1.83
C PRO A 67 -13.93 -10.84 -2.40
N GLU A 68 -14.06 -10.84 -3.73
CA GLU A 68 -15.21 -11.47 -4.35
C GLU A 68 -15.29 -12.90 -3.81
N GLN A 69 -16.48 -13.35 -3.42
CA GLN A 69 -16.72 -14.70 -2.89
C GLN A 69 -16.33 -15.82 -3.90
N ASN A 70 -15.83 -15.47 -5.08
CA ASN A 70 -15.50 -16.34 -6.20
C ASN A 70 -14.14 -17.07 -6.10
N PHE A 71 -13.27 -16.76 -5.13
CA PHE A 71 -12.00 -17.52 -4.98
C PHE A 71 -12.18 -18.97 -4.48
N ALA A 72 -13.37 -19.36 -4.05
CA ALA A 72 -13.66 -20.73 -3.63
C ALA A 72 -13.99 -21.71 -4.80
N GLN A 73 -14.23 -21.21 -6.02
CA GLN A 73 -14.67 -22.08 -7.14
C GLN A 73 -13.57 -22.51 -8.12
N SER A 74 -12.31 -22.08 -7.94
CA SER A 74 -11.24 -22.42 -8.91
C SER A 74 -10.24 -23.48 -8.44
N VAL A 75 -10.49 -24.16 -7.32
CA VAL A 75 -9.67 -25.30 -6.84
C VAL A 75 -10.37 -26.67 -6.91
N THR A 76 -11.55 -26.74 -7.54
CA THR A 76 -12.20 -28.01 -7.87
C THR A 76 -12.40 -28.12 -9.38
N SER A 77 -11.37 -28.59 -10.08
CA SER A 77 -11.49 -29.30 -11.34
C SER A 77 -10.41 -30.37 -11.39
#